data_AF-A0A1M5LVN9-F1
#
_entry.id   AF-A0A1M5LVN9-F1
#
_cell.length_a   1.000
_cell.length_b   1.000
_cell.length_c   1.000
_cell.angle_alpha   90.00
_cell.angle_beta   90.00
_cell.angle_gamma   90.00
#
_symmetry.space_group_name_H-M   'P 1'
#
loop_
_entity.id
_entity.type
_entity.pdbx_description
1 polymer ?
#
loop_
_entity_poly.entity_id
_entity_poly.type
_entity_poly.pdbx_seq_one_letter_code
_entity_poly.pdbx_strand_id
1 'polypeptide(L)'
;MKTGKPTRLSEKLNAELDTIRAEHAASISSQLKSFRIDLKNIVGAAQHTIASDTRRFQTETANIFETQLRSIRLWLTISPWLIAGMVLTGIALMMAASFFWTVHLTRSELTELGLTRIERPEGTWLILDPSKTRLRTCTMGERHVTCIRIEED
;
A
#
# COMPACT_ATOMS: atom_id res chain seq x y z
N MET A 1 -87.35 48.02 51.40
CA MET A 1 -85.98 47.82 50.92
C MET A 1 -85.21 47.05 51.98
N LYS A 2 -84.97 45.74 51.79
CA LYS A 2 -84.12 44.97 52.70
C LYS A 2 -82.69 45.05 52.17
N THR A 3 -81.85 45.78 52.88
CA THR A 3 -80.40 45.80 52.68
C THR A 3 -79.87 44.40 52.96
N GLY A 4 -79.51 43.67 51.90
CA GLY A 4 -78.86 42.36 52.00
C GLY A 4 -77.50 42.51 52.67
N LYS A 5 -77.21 41.60 53.61
CA LYS A 5 -75.94 41.56 54.37
C LYS A 5 -74.74 41.60 53.41
N PRO A 6 -73.67 42.37 53.72
CA PRO A 6 -72.47 42.39 52.90
C PRO A 6 -71.88 40.97 52.90
N THR A 7 -71.71 40.38 51.72
CA THR A 7 -70.98 39.13 51.56
C THR A 7 -69.61 39.31 52.21
N ARG A 8 -69.31 38.44 53.18
CA ARG A 8 -68.11 38.54 54.00
C ARG A 8 -66.90 38.44 53.08
N LEU A 9 -66.02 39.43 53.11
CA LEU A 9 -64.80 39.53 52.29
C LEU A 9 -64.01 38.20 52.25
N SER A 10 -64.03 37.45 53.36
CA SER A 10 -63.41 36.12 53.50
C SER A 10 -63.93 35.06 52.52
N GLU A 11 -65.22 35.09 52.17
CA GLU A 11 -65.83 34.12 51.26
C GLU A 11 -65.44 34.41 49.80
N LYS A 12 -65.37 35.70 49.45
CA LYS A 12 -64.84 36.16 48.16
C LYS A 12 -63.36 35.85 48.02
N LEU A 13 -62.56 36.11 49.06
CA LEU A 13 -61.12 35.82 49.06
C LEU A 13 -60.85 34.32 48.92
N ASN A 14 -61.64 33.48 49.60
CA ASN A 14 -61.48 32.03 49.54
C ASN A 14 -61.81 31.48 48.14
N ALA A 15 -62.88 31.99 47.51
CA ALA A 15 -63.22 31.64 46.13
C ALA A 15 -62.12 32.07 45.15
N GLU A 16 -61.55 33.27 45.34
CA GLU A 16 -60.46 33.79 44.50
C GLU A 16 -59.17 32.98 44.67
N LEU A 17 -58.84 32.58 45.91
CA LEU A 17 -57.72 31.70 46.21
C LEU A 17 -57.88 30.32 45.57
N ASP A 18 -59.09 29.75 45.60
CA ASP A 18 -59.39 28.46 44.95
C ASP A 18 -59.31 28.56 43.42
N THR A 19 -59.77 29.67 42.83
CA THR A 19 -59.59 29.89 41.38
C THR A 19 -58.12 30.00 40.99
N ILE A 20 -57.31 30.74 41.76
CA ILE A 20 -55.86 30.84 41.52
C ILE A 20 -55.21 29.46 41.66
N ARG A 21 -55.59 28.68 42.68
CA ARG A 21 -55.06 27.32 42.87
C ARG A 21 -55.42 26.39 41.72
N ALA A 22 -56.65 26.48 41.21
CA ALA A 22 -57.11 25.69 40.07
C ALA A 22 -56.40 26.10 38.77
N GLU A 23 -56.24 27.40 38.53
CA GLU A 23 -55.51 27.92 37.36
C GLU A 23 -54.04 27.51 37.39
N HIS A 24 -53.41 27.59 38.57
CA HIS A 24 -52.02 27.19 38.74
C HIS A 24 -51.85 25.68 38.54
N ALA A 25 -52.77 24.86 39.07
CA ALA A 25 -52.77 23.42 38.84
C ALA A 25 -52.98 23.08 37.35
N ALA A 26 -53.88 23.78 36.66
CA ALA A 26 -54.10 23.60 35.22
C ALA A 26 -52.83 23.97 34.41
N SER A 27 -52.17 25.08 34.74
CA SER A 27 -50.92 25.51 34.13
C SER A 27 -49.77 24.50 34.34
N ILE A 28 -49.61 23.99 35.56
CA ILE A 28 -48.61 22.95 35.84
C ILE A 28 -48.91 21.67 35.05
N SER A 29 -50.18 21.28 34.96
CA SER A 29 -50.58 20.09 34.21
C SER A 29 -50.30 20.21 32.70
N SER A 30 -50.49 21.41 32.13
CA SER A 30 -50.22 21.67 30.72
C SER A 30 -48.71 21.68 30.44
N GLN A 31 -47.91 22.28 31.33
CA GLN A 31 -46.45 22.25 31.25
C GLN A 31 -45.90 20.82 31.35
N LEU A 32 -46.38 20.00 32.29
CA LEU A 32 -45.98 18.60 32.40
C LEU A 32 -46.35 17.79 31.15
N LYS A 33 -47.51 18.07 30.55
CA LYS A 33 -47.94 17.42 29.30
C LYS A 33 -47.02 17.82 28.14
N SER A 34 -46.70 19.11 28.01
CA SER A 34 -45.76 19.61 27.00
C SER A 34 -44.38 18.98 27.18
N PHE A 35 -43.84 19.02 28.40
CA PHE A 35 -42.55 18.42 28.74
C PHE A 35 -42.50 16.93 28.40
N ARG A 36 -43.58 16.19 28.68
CA ARG A 36 -43.66 14.77 28.32
C ARG A 36 -43.65 14.53 26.80
N ILE A 37 -44.30 15.40 26.04
CA ILE A 37 -44.31 15.34 24.57
C ILE A 37 -42.90 15.63 24.05
N ASP A 38 -42.26 16.68 24.54
CA ASP A 38 -40.88 17.03 24.15
C ASP A 38 -39.91 15.91 24.46
N LEU A 39 -40.01 15.31 25.65
CA LEU A 39 -39.14 14.20 26.04
C LEU A 39 -39.35 12.97 25.16
N LYS A 40 -40.60 12.66 24.78
CA LYS A 40 -40.89 11.60 23.80
C LYS A 40 -40.29 11.90 22.44
N ASN A 41 -40.39 13.14 21.96
CA ASN A 41 -39.84 13.55 20.67
C ASN A 41 -38.32 13.47 20.67
N ILE A 42 -37.66 13.93 21.74
CA ILE A 42 -36.20 13.85 21.90
C ILE A 42 -35.74 12.40 21.93
N VAL A 43 -36.41 11.53 22.71
CA VAL A 43 -36.07 10.11 22.77
C VAL A 43 -36.26 9.43 21.42
N GLY A 44 -37.37 9.72 20.72
CA GLY A 44 -37.62 9.19 19.38
C GLY A 44 -36.55 9.64 18.36
N ALA A 45 -36.19 10.91 18.39
CA ALA A 45 -35.12 11.45 17.54
C ALA A 45 -33.76 10.82 17.87
N ALA A 46 -33.41 10.71 19.15
CA ALA A 46 -32.17 10.07 19.59
C ALA A 46 -32.10 8.60 19.15
N GLN A 47 -33.18 7.84 19.33
CA GLN A 47 -33.25 6.45 18.90
C GLN A 47 -33.06 6.30 17.39
N HIS A 48 -33.69 7.18 16.60
CA HIS A 48 -33.54 7.19 15.15
C HIS A 48 -32.10 7.52 14.73
N THR A 49 -31.50 8.55 15.33
CA THR A 49 -30.12 8.95 15.06
C THR A 49 -29.14 7.84 15.41
N ILE A 50 -29.27 7.23 16.59
CA ILE A 50 -28.40 6.11 17.02
C ILE A 50 -28.52 4.93 16.05
N ALA A 51 -29.75 4.56 15.66
CA ALA A 51 -29.96 3.45 14.73
C ALA A 51 -29.37 3.74 13.34
N SER A 52 -29.53 4.96 12.84
CA SER A 52 -28.98 5.40 11.56
C SER A 52 -27.45 5.42 11.59
N ASP A 53 -26.87 6.00 12.63
CA ASP A 53 -25.43 6.14 12.78
C ASP A 53 -24.74 4.78 12.96
N THR A 54 -25.35 3.88 13.74
CA THR A 54 -24.86 2.51 13.91
C THR A 54 -24.83 1.76 12.57
N ARG A 55 -25.90 1.88 11.76
CA ARG A 55 -25.94 1.25 10.43
C ARG A 55 -24.87 1.83 9.52
N ARG A 56 -24.73 3.15 9.48
CA ARG A 56 -23.73 3.83 8.67
C ARG A 56 -22.32 3.38 9.06
N PHE A 57 -22.01 3.40 10.35
CA PHE A 57 -20.72 2.95 10.88
C PHE A 57 -20.41 1.51 10.49
N GLN A 58 -21.38 0.59 10.61
CA GLN A 58 -21.21 -0.81 10.19
C GLN A 58 -20.92 -0.94 8.69
N THR A 59 -21.67 -0.22 7.85
CA THR A 59 -21.46 -0.26 6.39
C THR A 59 -20.12 0.34 5.99
N GLU A 60 -19.71 1.43 6.63
CA GLU A 60 -18.46 2.12 6.35
C GLU A 60 -17.27 1.29 6.80
N THR A 61 -17.33 0.69 7.99
CA THR A 61 -16.29 -0.25 8.45
C THR A 61 -16.18 -1.47 7.55
N ALA A 62 -17.30 -2.09 7.13
CA ALA A 62 -17.27 -3.22 6.21
C ALA A 62 -16.58 -2.86 4.88
N ASN A 63 -16.91 -1.72 4.29
CA ASN A 63 -16.29 -1.25 3.05
C ASN A 63 -14.77 -0.96 3.23
N ILE A 64 -14.38 -0.37 4.35
CA ILE A 64 -12.96 -0.11 4.65
C ILE A 64 -12.19 -1.43 4.81
N PHE A 65 -12.75 -2.41 5.53
CA PHE A 65 -12.12 -3.72 5.69
C PHE A 65 -11.98 -4.46 4.36
N GLU A 66 -13.01 -4.47 3.50
CA GLU A 66 -12.94 -5.12 2.20
C GLU A 66 -11.88 -4.50 1.29
N THR A 67 -11.79 -3.17 1.25
CA THR A 67 -10.82 -2.45 0.42
C THR A 67 -9.39 -2.68 0.90
N GLN A 68 -9.15 -2.61 2.22
CA GLN A 68 -7.86 -2.91 2.84
C GLN A 68 -7.44 -4.36 2.56
N LEU A 69 -8.33 -5.33 2.78
CA LEU A 69 -8.05 -6.74 2.55
C LEU A 69 -7.74 -7.06 1.09
N ARG A 70 -8.47 -6.45 0.14
CA ARG A 70 -8.20 -6.61 -1.28
C ARG A 70 -6.81 -6.07 -1.65
N SER A 71 -6.43 -4.90 -1.12
CA SER A 71 -5.11 -4.32 -1.34
C SER A 71 -3.99 -5.20 -0.77
N ILE A 72 -4.14 -5.65 0.48
CA ILE A 72 -3.16 -6.54 1.14
C ILE A 72 -3.00 -7.85 0.36
N ARG A 73 -4.10 -8.45 -0.10
CA ARG A 73 -4.05 -9.69 -0.89
C ARG A 73 -3.31 -9.51 -2.21
N LEU A 74 -3.53 -8.39 -2.90
CA LEU A 74 -2.85 -8.07 -4.14
C LEU A 74 -1.35 -7.91 -3.89
N TRP A 75 -0.98 -7.18 -2.83
CA TRP A 75 0.42 -6.98 -2.43
C TRP A 75 1.13 -8.27 -2.03
N LEU A 76 0.47 -9.13 -1.25
CA LEU A 76 1.01 -10.45 -0.88
C LEU A 76 1.21 -11.36 -2.10
N THR A 77 0.37 -11.21 -3.12
CA THR A 77 0.51 -12.00 -4.35
C THR A 77 1.62 -11.46 -5.23
N ILE A 78 1.77 -10.13 -5.35
CA ILE A 78 2.74 -9.50 -6.26
C ILE A 78 4.16 -9.45 -5.67
N SER A 79 4.29 -9.27 -4.36
CA SER A 79 5.58 -9.09 -3.68
C SER A 79 6.59 -10.22 -3.95
N PRO A 80 6.23 -11.52 -3.88
CA PRO A 80 7.16 -12.60 -4.18
C PRO A 80 7.68 -12.56 -5.62
N TRP A 81 6.82 -12.22 -6.58
CA TRP A 81 7.20 -12.14 -8.00
C TRP A 81 8.11 -10.95 -8.29
N LEU A 82 7.88 -9.81 -7.64
CA LEU A 82 8.77 -8.65 -7.74
C LEU A 82 10.16 -8.96 -7.21
N ILE A 83 10.24 -9.62 -6.04
CA ILE A 83 11.53 -10.02 -5.44
C ILE A 83 12.23 -11.03 -6.34
N ALA A 84 11.53 -12.08 -6.79
CA ALA A 84 12.09 -13.07 -7.69
C ALA A 84 12.59 -12.43 -9.00
N GLY A 85 11.82 -11.52 -9.58
CA GLY A 85 12.20 -10.79 -10.80
C GLY A 85 13.46 -9.93 -10.61
N MET A 86 13.56 -9.20 -9.51
CA MET A 86 14.73 -8.39 -9.17
C MET A 86 15.98 -9.25 -9.01
N VAL A 87 15.89 -10.37 -8.29
CA VAL A 87 17.00 -11.30 -8.09
C VAL A 87 17.44 -11.91 -9.42
N LEU A 88 16.49 -12.39 -10.23
CA LEU A 88 16.79 -13.00 -11.53
C LEU A 88 17.47 -12.00 -12.48
N THR A 89 16.97 -10.77 -12.50
CA THR A 89 17.55 -9.68 -13.30
C THR A 89 18.96 -9.34 -12.83
N GLY A 90 19.20 -9.30 -11.52
CA GLY A 90 20.53 -9.08 -10.94
C GLY A 90 21.54 -10.17 -11.34
N ILE A 91 21.13 -11.44 -11.28
CA ILE A 91 21.97 -12.58 -11.71
C ILE A 91 22.28 -12.48 -13.21
N ALA A 92 21.27 -12.21 -14.03
CA ALA A 92 21.45 -12.06 -15.48
C ALA A 92 22.42 -10.92 -15.81
N LEU A 93 22.33 -9.79 -15.10
CA LEU A 93 23.22 -8.65 -15.27
C LEU A 93 24.69 -9.01 -14.92
N MET A 94 24.89 -9.73 -13.81
CA MET A 94 26.22 -10.18 -13.39
C MET A 94 26.83 -11.18 -14.40
N MET A 95 26.01 -12.10 -14.92
CA MET A 95 26.46 -13.02 -15.97
C MET A 95 26.84 -12.28 -17.26
N ALA A 96 26.02 -11.32 -17.69
CA ALA A 96 26.28 -10.53 -18.89
C ALA A 96 27.57 -9.69 -18.73
N ALA A 97 27.76 -9.06 -17.58
CA ALA A 97 29.00 -8.32 -17.27
C ALA A 97 30.22 -9.24 -17.29
N SER A 98 30.13 -10.41 -16.66
CA SER A 98 31.23 -11.39 -16.64
C SER A 98 31.60 -11.87 -18.03
N PHE A 99 30.60 -12.18 -18.87
CA PHE A 99 30.80 -12.58 -20.25
C PHE A 99 31.43 -11.46 -21.07
N PHE A 100 30.91 -10.23 -20.94
CA PHE A 100 31.43 -9.06 -21.63
C PHE A 100 32.92 -8.86 -21.34
N TRP A 101 33.31 -8.87 -20.07
CA TRP A 101 34.72 -8.73 -19.69
C TRP A 101 35.58 -9.89 -20.15
N THR A 102 35.08 -11.13 -20.12
CA THR A 102 35.81 -12.31 -20.61
C THR A 102 36.12 -12.22 -22.10
N VAL A 103 35.14 -11.82 -22.93
CA VAL A 103 35.33 -11.64 -24.38
C VAL A 103 36.28 -10.49 -24.67
N HIS A 104 36.18 -9.40 -23.90
CA HIS A 104 37.07 -8.26 -24.07
C HIS A 104 38.52 -8.61 -23.73
N LEU A 105 38.77 -9.25 -22.58
CA LEU A 105 40.11 -9.67 -22.14
C LEU A 105 40.73 -10.70 -23.09
N THR A 106 39.96 -11.69 -23.53
CA THR A 106 40.49 -12.69 -24.48
C THR A 106 40.89 -12.04 -25.81
N ARG A 107 40.14 -11.06 -26.31
CA ARG A 107 40.51 -10.34 -27.53
C ARG A 107 41.75 -9.46 -27.33
N SER A 108 41.85 -8.72 -26.22
CA SER A 108 43.00 -7.81 -25.99
C SER A 108 44.31 -8.58 -25.85
N GLU A 109 44.33 -9.66 -25.07
CA GLU A 109 45.52 -10.49 -24.86
C GLU A 109 45.98 -11.16 -26.17
N LEU A 110 45.04 -11.71 -26.96
CA LEU A 110 45.36 -12.30 -28.25
C LEU A 110 45.95 -11.26 -29.22
N THR A 111 45.41 -10.05 -29.25
CA THR A 111 45.95 -8.98 -30.11
C THR A 111 47.30 -8.45 -29.65
N GLU A 112 47.54 -8.36 -28.35
CA GLU A 112 48.81 -7.88 -27.79
C GLU A 112 49.94 -8.87 -28.08
N LEU A 113 49.64 -10.17 -28.02
CA LEU A 113 50.51 -11.28 -28.40
C LEU A 113 50.67 -11.45 -29.93
N GLY A 114 50.04 -10.59 -30.75
CA GLY A 114 50.15 -10.62 -32.21
C GLY A 114 49.41 -11.79 -32.88
N LEU A 115 48.43 -12.39 -32.19
CA LEU A 115 47.65 -13.53 -32.66
C LEU A 115 46.23 -13.07 -33.02
N THR A 116 45.93 -12.98 -34.32
CA THR A 116 44.56 -12.67 -34.77
C THR A 116 43.85 -13.95 -35.20
N ARG A 117 42.78 -14.31 -34.48
CA ARG A 117 41.95 -15.47 -34.79
C ARG A 117 40.85 -15.08 -35.78
N ILE A 118 40.87 -15.67 -36.97
CA ILE A 118 39.81 -15.52 -37.97
C ILE A 118 39.02 -16.81 -38.03
N GLU A 119 37.76 -16.75 -37.59
CA GLU A 119 36.82 -17.85 -37.76
C GLU A 119 36.16 -17.74 -39.14
N ARG A 120 36.46 -18.68 -40.02
CA ARG A 120 35.76 -18.89 -41.30
C ARG A 120 34.98 -20.21 -41.21
N PRO A 121 33.92 -20.40 -42.01
CA PRO A 121 33.10 -21.61 -41.97
C PRO A 121 33.87 -22.89 -42.32
N GLU A 122 35.07 -22.76 -42.88
CA GLU A 122 35.94 -23.87 -43.33
C GLU A 122 37.08 -24.19 -42.33
N GLY A 123 37.19 -23.44 -41.23
CA GLY A 123 38.20 -23.66 -40.21
C GLY A 123 38.62 -22.39 -39.46
N THR A 124 39.27 -22.57 -38.32
CA THR A 124 39.85 -21.47 -37.53
C THR A 124 41.29 -21.23 -37.98
N TRP A 125 41.57 -20.06 -38.55
CA TRP A 125 42.92 -19.69 -38.96
C TRP A 125 43.51 -18.72 -37.93
N LEU A 126 44.73 -19.00 -37.48
CA LEU A 126 45.49 -18.13 -36.59
C LEU A 126 46.50 -17.38 -37.46
N ILE A 127 46.38 -16.05 -37.56
CA ILE A 127 47.38 -15.22 -38.23
C ILE A 127 48.37 -14.75 -37.16
N LEU A 128 49.62 -15.11 -37.39
CA LEU A 128 50.76 -14.77 -36.58
C LEU A 128 51.40 -13.50 -37.11
N ASP A 129 51.63 -12.51 -36.23
CA ASP A 129 52.47 -11.37 -36.57
C ASP A 129 53.95 -11.83 -36.64
N PRO A 130 54.59 -11.80 -37.84
CA PRO A 130 55.96 -12.27 -38.01
C PRO A 130 56.99 -11.39 -37.30
N SER A 131 56.61 -10.19 -36.83
CA SER A 131 57.49 -9.31 -36.06
C SER A 131 57.57 -9.69 -34.57
N LYS A 132 56.54 -10.37 -34.03
CA LYS A 132 56.44 -10.75 -32.61
C LYS A 132 56.43 -12.26 -32.36
N THR A 133 56.23 -13.07 -33.40
CA THR A 133 56.07 -14.52 -33.24
C THR A 133 56.84 -15.30 -34.31
N ARG A 134 57.46 -16.42 -33.91
CA ARG A 134 58.21 -17.33 -34.79
C ARG A 134 57.82 -18.79 -34.58
N LEU A 135 57.76 -19.54 -35.67
CA LEU A 135 57.59 -20.99 -35.61
C LEU A 135 58.93 -21.67 -35.29
N ARG A 136 58.96 -22.54 -34.28
CA ARG A 136 60.11 -23.38 -33.92
C ARG A 136 59.66 -24.81 -33.62
N THR A 137 60.51 -25.78 -33.89
CA THR A 137 60.29 -27.16 -33.45
C THR A 137 60.65 -27.31 -31.99
N CYS A 138 59.69 -27.64 -31.11
CA CYS A 138 59.96 -28.06 -29.74
C CYS A 138 59.94 -29.57 -29.62
N THR A 139 60.54 -30.08 -28.54
CA THR A 139 60.38 -31.47 -28.09
C THR A 139 59.34 -31.53 -26.98
N MET A 140 58.25 -32.26 -27.21
CA MET A 140 57.23 -32.55 -26.19
C MET A 140 57.09 -34.06 -26.07
N GLY A 141 57.45 -34.61 -24.91
CA GLY A 141 57.41 -36.06 -24.66
C GLY A 141 58.14 -36.88 -25.74
N GLU A 142 59.41 -36.55 -26.00
CA GLU A 142 60.28 -37.20 -27.00
C GLU A 142 59.84 -37.08 -28.48
N ARG A 143 58.77 -36.33 -28.78
CA ARG A 143 58.34 -36.04 -30.16
C ARG A 143 58.59 -34.58 -30.54
N HIS A 144 59.08 -34.37 -31.76
CA HIS A 144 59.22 -33.03 -32.33
C HIS A 144 57.86 -32.52 -32.79
N VAL A 145 57.44 -31.38 -32.24
CA VAL A 145 56.18 -30.69 -32.58
C VAL A 145 56.47 -29.24 -32.98
N THR A 146 55.71 -28.71 -33.93
CA THR A 146 55.80 -27.31 -34.34
C THR A 146 55.14 -26.44 -33.27
N CYS A 147 55.92 -25.55 -32.66
CA CYS A 147 55.50 -24.57 -31.67
C CYS A 147 55.55 -23.16 -32.23
N ILE A 148 54.75 -22.29 -31.62
CA ILE A 148 54.83 -20.85 -31.81
C ILE A 148 55.60 -20.29 -30.62
N ARG A 149 56.70 -19.58 -30.88
CA ARG A 149 57.48 -18.82 -29.89
C ARG A 149 57.13 -17.35 -30.02
N ILE A 150 56.73 -16.73 -28.92
CA ILE A 150 56.46 -15.30 -28.83
C ILE A 150 57.78 -14.63 -28.39
N GLU A 151 58.24 -13.63 -29.14
CA GLU A 151 59.42 -12.82 -28.79
C GLU A 151 58.88 -11.59 -28.03
N GLU A 152 59.02 -11.59 -26.69
CA GLU A 152 58.84 -10.39 -25.86
C GLU A 152 60.04 -9.45 -26.10
N ASP A 153 59.77 -8.17 -26.35
CA ASP A 153 60.77 -7.09 -26.29
C ASP A 153 61.15 -6.79 -24.83
#